data_AF-A0A947LX01-F1
#
_entry.id   AF-A0A947LX01-F1
#
_cell.length_a   1.000
_cell.length_b   1.000
_cell.length_c   1.000
_cell.angle_alpha   90.00
_cell.angle_beta   90.00
_cell.angle_gamma   90.00
#
_symmetry.space_group_name_H-M   'P 1'
#
loop_
_entity.id
_entity.type
_entity.pdbx_description
1 polymer ?
#
loop_
_entity_poly.entity_id
_entity_poly.type
_entity_poly.pdbx_seq_one_letter_code
_entity_poly.pdbx_strand_id
1 'polypeptide(L)' 'MLKITLEAIETVDAIARTGSFAGASERLHKVPSTISYAVSKLEDQLGIALFTRNGPRV' A
#
# COMPACT_ATOMS: atom_id res chain seq x y z
N MET A 1 1.76 20.18 -4.53
CA MET A 1 0.43 19.94 -3.94
C MET A 1 0.24 18.44 -3.84
N LEU A 2 -0.03 17.91 -2.64
CA LEU A 2 -0.24 16.47 -2.44
C LEU A 2 -1.48 16.02 -3.24
N LYS A 3 -1.32 15.01 -4.09
CA LYS A 3 -2.44 14.40 -4.84
C LYS A 3 -2.60 12.96 -4.38
N ILE A 4 -3.44 12.77 -3.37
CA ILE A 4 -3.85 11.45 -2.91
C ILE A 4 -5.02 11.00 -3.78
N THR A 5 -4.89 9.84 -4.41
CA THR A 5 -5.96 9.22 -5.18
C THR A 5 -6.78 8.29 -4.30
N LEU A 6 -8.05 8.07 -4.65
CA LEU A 6 -8.90 7.08 -3.97
C LEU A 6 -8.24 5.70 -3.99
N GLU A 7 -7.65 5.33 -5.12
CA GLU A 7 -6.92 4.07 -5.29
C GLU A 7 -5.78 3.89 -4.27
N ALA A 8 -5.05 4.97 -3.95
CA ALA A 8 -3.98 4.91 -2.96
C ALA A 8 -4.54 4.64 -1.55
N ILE A 9 -5.68 5.25 -1.22
CA ILE A 9 -6.38 5.03 0.06
C ILE A 9 -6.90 3.59 0.15
N GLU A 10 -7.54 3.09 -0.92
CA GLU A 10 -8.03 1.70 -1.00
C GLU A 10 -6.89 0.70 -0.86
N THR A 11 -5.73 1.02 -1.44
CA THR A 11 -4.53 0.19 -1.34
C THR A 11 -4.05 0.08 0.11
N VAL A 12 -3.99 1.22 0.82
CA VAL A 12 -3.59 1.25 2.23
C VAL A 12 -4.61 0.51 3.12
N ASP A 13 -5.92 0.72 2.92
CA ASP A 13 -6.96 0.00 3.66
C ASP A 13 -6.89 -1.51 3.42
N ALA A 14 -6.70 -1.94 2.17
CA ALA A 14 -6.56 -3.35 1.84
C ALA A 14 -5.36 -3.98 2.56
N ILE A 15 -4.19 -3.33 2.53
CA ILE A 15 -2.97 -3.79 3.21
C ILE A 15 -3.19 -3.87 4.73
N ALA A 16 -3.81 -2.85 5.33
CA ALA A 16 -4.09 -2.83 6.76
C ALA A 16 -5.04 -3.97 7.18
N ARG A 17 -6.02 -4.31 6.33
CA ARG A 17 -6.95 -5.43 6.59
C ARG A 17 -6.32 -6.81 6.38
N THR A 18 -5.41 -6.94 5.42
CA THR A 18 -4.79 -8.24 5.06
C THR A 18 -3.49 -8.50 5.82
N GLY A 19 -2.88 -7.46 6.41
CA GLY A 19 -1.59 -7.53 7.09
C GLY A 19 -0.41 -7.87 6.17
N SER A 20 -0.60 -7.80 4.85
CA SER A 20 0.44 -8.10 3.86
C SER A 20 0.14 -7.50 2.49
N PHE A 21 1.20 -7.16 1.75
CA PHE A 21 1.11 -6.73 0.36
C PHE A 21 0.54 -7.82 -0.56
N ALA A 22 0.85 -9.09 -0.29
CA ALA A 22 0.32 -10.23 -1.04
C ALA A 22 -1.18 -10.40 -0.84
N GLY A 23 -1.69 -10.33 0.40
CA GLY A 23 -3.13 -10.40 0.64
C GLY A 23 -3.89 -9.20 0.06
N ALA A 24 -3.27 -8.02 0.05
CA ALA A 24 -3.85 -6.85 -0.60
C ALA A 24 -3.93 -7.02 -2.13
N SER A 25 -2.91 -7.65 -2.72
CA SER A 25 -2.86 -7.99 -4.15
C SER A 25 -3.99 -8.93 -4.56
N GLU A 26 -4.25 -9.97 -3.76
CA GLU A 26 -5.38 -10.87 -3.97
C GLU A 26 -6.72 -10.15 -3.83
N ARG A 27 -6.88 -9.33 -2.78
CA ARG A 27 -8.13 -8.59 -2.50
C ARG A 27 -8.45 -7.54 -3.57
N LEU A 28 -7.44 -6.83 -4.07
CA LEU A 28 -7.60 -5.76 -5.05
C LEU A 28 -7.49 -6.24 -6.50
N HIS A 29 -7.23 -7.54 -6.72
CA HIS A 29 -6.95 -8.10 -8.04
C HIS A 29 -5.85 -7.35 -8.81
N LYS A 30 -4.82 -6.88 -8.09
CA LYS A 30 -3.69 -6.12 -8.64
C LYS A 30 -2.41 -6.88 -8.39
N VAL A 31 -1.43 -6.75 -9.28
CA VAL A 31 -0.11 -7.34 -9.06
C VAL A 31 0.59 -6.69 -7.85
N PRO A 32 1.36 -7.46 -7.04
CA PRO A 32 2.01 -6.95 -5.83
C PRO A 32 2.96 -5.77 -6.08
N SER A 33 3.57 -5.72 -7.27
CA SER A 33 4.46 -4.63 -7.69
C SER A 33 3.72 -3.29 -7.81
N THR A 34 2.49 -3.29 -8.33
CA THR A 34 1.65 -2.09 -8.44
C THR A 34 1.28 -1.54 -7.06
N ILE A 35 0.92 -2.43 -6.14
CA ILE A 35 0.59 -2.08 -4.75
C ILE A 35 1.83 -1.49 -4.04
N SER A 36 2.97 -2.15 -4.17
CA SER A 36 4.23 -1.68 -3.58
C SER A 36 4.62 -0.30 -4.10
N TYR A 37 4.46 -0.06 -5.40
CA TYR A 37 4.74 1.24 -6.01
C TYR A 37 3.76 2.32 -5.52
N ALA A 38 2.47 2.01 -5.45
CA ALA A 38 1.44 2.94 -4.97
C ALA A 38 1.71 3.38 -3.52
N VAL A 39 2.07 2.43 -2.65
CA VAL A 39 2.43 2.71 -1.25
C VAL A 39 3.72 3.53 -1.17
N SER A 40 4.79 3.12 -1.86
CA SER A 40 6.06 3.87 -1.83
C SER A 40 5.86 5.32 -2.28
N LYS A 41 5.10 5.53 -3.37
CA LYS A 41 4.80 6.87 -3.87
C LYS A 41 3.95 7.69 -2.89
N LEU A 42 3.09 7.03 -2.11
CA LEU A 42 2.28 7.70 -1.09
C LEU A 42 3.13 8.07 0.13
N GLU A 43 3.99 7.16 0.59
CA GLU A 43 4.98 7.40 1.66
C GLU A 43 5.92 8.55 1.29
N ASP A 44 6.44 8.58 0.06
CA ASP A 44 7.28 9.66 -0.46
C ASP A 44 6.55 11.01 -0.47
N GLN A 45 5.28 11.03 -0.85
CA GLN A 45 4.47 12.25 -0.86
C GLN A 45 4.15 12.77 0.54
N LEU A 46 3.96 11.87 1.51
CA LEU A 46 3.66 12.22 2.89
C LEU A 46 4.94 12.49 3.71
N GLY A 47 6.09 12.01 3.24
CA GLY A 47 7.36 12.08 3.97
C GLY A 47 7.41 11.16 5.20
N ILE A 48 6.53 10.15 5.26
CA ILE A 48 6.43 9.21 6.38
C ILE A 48 6.25 7.78 5.86
N ALA A 49 6.78 6.80 6.60
CA ALA A 49 6.46 5.40 6.36
C ALA A 49 5.07 5.09 6.94
N LEU A 50 4.19 4.49 6.13
CA LEU A 50 2.85 4.07 6.54
C LEU A 50 2.85 2.66 7.10
N PHE A 51 3.79 1.81 6.67
CA PHE A 51 3.89 0.41 7.08
C PHE A 51 5.30 0.06 7.56
N THR A 52 5.38 -0.74 8.61
CA THR A 52 6.67 -1.27 9.11
C THR A 52 6.84 -2.70 8.60
N ARG A 53 7.83 -2.92 7.72
CA ARG A 53 8.04 -4.24 7.12
C ARG A 53 8.62 -5.23 8.13
N ASN A 54 7.81 -6.22 8.52
CA ASN A 54 8.18 -7.31 9.42
C ASN A 54 8.30 -8.62 8.62
N GLY A 55 9.19 -8.64 7.63
CA GLY A 55 9.35 -9.76 6.70
C GLY A 55 8.20 -9.84 5.68
N PRO A 56 7.49 -10.99 5.54
CA PRO A 56 6.37 -11.12 4.60
C PRO A 56 5.10 -10.36 5.06
N ARG A 57 5.11 -9.80 6.27
CA ARG A 57 4.00 -9.04 6.87
C ARG A 57 4.37 -7.57 7.04
N VAL A 58 3.35 -6.75 7.20
CA VAL A 58 3.45 -5.30 7.49
C VAL A 58 2.73 -4.92 8.76
#